data_AF-A0A2U3E8V5-F1
#
_entry.id   AF-A0A2U3E8V5-F1
#
_cell.length_a   1.000
_cell.length_b   1.000
_cell.length_c   1.000
_cell.angle_alpha   90.00
_cell.angle_beta   90.00
_cell.angle_gamma   90.00
#
_symmetry.space_group_name_H-M   'P 1'
#
loop_
_entity.id
_entity.type
_entity.pdbx_description
1 polymer ?
#
loop_
_entity_poly.entity_id
_entity_poly.type
_entity_poly.pdbx_seq_one_letter_code
_entity_poly.pdbx_strand_id
1 'polypeptide(L)'
;MSTSNADALIGLDSINWSRLSHAYGPADDVPILLRELQATDPEVYLTAYDAFLSNIYHQGSRYSASVKAVPFLYALLDRQSTKSRQSLLYLITSLAVGHLDSSVPNGVDVAKWEKQIANTQEPSASEHSHYEFATYEAAERGLSSVIRYLEEESPAMRATAAHALAFFPRHSDTSAAALFGLLSRETCSVVRSTIVLAIAILFVPVNDYSKKSNIIQQLRGYDAAGGGVGVADDIFTWSCAIALTILGPVQKELVARARRALTDETYVSELEASITREMWFPFALCDLRQLAKTVLEKSKSLSTTASLTPSG
;
A
#
# COMPACT_ATOMS: atom_id res chain seq x y z
N MET A 1 7.00 -7.91 -29.29
CA MET A 1 7.66 -6.60 -29.14
C MET A 1 6.69 -5.52 -29.58
N SER A 2 6.10 -4.81 -28.62
CA SER A 2 5.38 -3.56 -28.86
C SER A 2 5.83 -2.58 -27.78
N THR A 3 7.02 -2.03 -27.98
CA THR A 3 7.47 -0.84 -27.27
C THR A 3 6.53 0.28 -27.69
N SER A 4 5.52 0.59 -26.89
CA SER A 4 4.84 1.87 -27.04
C SER A 4 5.88 2.96 -26.76
N ASN A 5 6.47 3.44 -27.85
CA ASN A 5 7.39 4.57 -27.88
C ASN A 5 6.60 5.90 -27.86
N ALA A 6 5.33 5.85 -27.44
CA ALA A 6 4.51 7.02 -27.23
C ALA A 6 5.09 7.80 -26.04
N ASP A 7 5.14 9.11 -26.19
CA ASP A 7 5.58 10.00 -25.11
C ASP A 7 4.67 9.81 -23.89
N ALA A 8 5.23 9.33 -22.77
CA ALA A 8 4.47 9.10 -21.53
C ALA A 8 3.87 10.39 -20.95
N LEU A 9 4.36 11.55 -21.39
CA LEU A 9 3.91 12.86 -20.93
C LEU A 9 3.03 13.58 -21.95
N ILE A 10 2.40 12.84 -22.89
CA ILE A 10 1.42 13.40 -23.82
C ILE A 10 0.33 14.17 -23.06
N GLY A 11 0.11 15.42 -23.47
CA GLY A 11 -0.88 16.31 -22.87
C GLY A 11 -0.41 17.03 -21.61
N LEU A 12 0.82 16.82 -21.14
CA LEU A 12 1.36 17.50 -19.95
C LEU A 12 1.28 19.04 -20.06
N ASP A 13 1.67 19.58 -21.22
CA ASP A 13 1.67 21.03 -21.49
C ASP A 13 0.28 21.61 -21.79
N SER A 14 -0.74 20.77 -21.95
CA SER A 14 -2.12 21.23 -22.15
C SER A 14 -2.82 21.62 -20.84
N ILE A 15 -2.25 21.23 -19.70
CA ILE A 15 -2.77 21.55 -18.37
C ILE A 15 -2.23 22.91 -17.95
N ASN A 16 -3.11 23.79 -17.47
CA ASN A 16 -2.70 25.07 -16.91
C ASN A 16 -2.22 24.89 -15.46
N TRP A 17 -0.98 24.46 -15.29
CA TRP A 17 -0.36 24.16 -13.99
C TRP A 17 -0.27 25.38 -13.05
N SER A 18 -0.13 26.60 -13.59
CA SER A 18 -0.16 27.86 -12.81
C SER A 18 -1.47 28.08 -12.03
N ARG A 19 -2.57 27.46 -12.47
CA ARG A 19 -3.89 27.51 -11.80
C ARG A 19 -4.09 26.38 -10.80
N LEU A 20 -3.17 25.42 -10.75
CA LEU A 20 -3.15 24.35 -9.77
C LEU A 20 -2.21 24.77 -8.63
N SER A 21 -2.41 24.14 -7.48
CA SER A 21 -1.63 24.35 -6.28
C SER A 21 -0.97 23.06 -5.84
N HIS A 22 0.14 23.23 -5.14
CA HIS A 22 0.87 22.22 -4.39
C HIS A 22 1.26 22.82 -3.02
N ALA A 23 2.06 22.16 -2.20
CA ALA A 23 2.38 22.58 -0.84
C ALA A 23 2.98 23.99 -0.71
N TYR A 24 3.75 24.43 -1.70
CA TYR A 24 4.49 25.70 -1.66
C TYR A 24 3.92 26.81 -2.56
N GLY A 25 2.68 26.65 -3.07
CA GLY A 25 2.05 27.63 -3.96
C GLY A 25 1.64 27.07 -5.32
N PRO A 26 1.65 27.89 -6.39
CA PRO A 26 1.34 27.46 -7.76
C PRO A 26 2.25 26.33 -8.25
N ALA A 27 1.70 25.42 -9.06
CA ALA A 27 2.36 24.17 -9.46
C ALA A 27 3.13 24.27 -10.80
N ASP A 28 3.67 25.44 -11.15
CA ASP A 28 4.36 25.70 -12.43
C ASP A 28 5.60 24.82 -12.66
N ASP A 29 6.18 24.31 -11.58
CA ASP A 29 7.37 23.47 -11.53
C ASP A 29 7.07 21.97 -11.76
N VAL A 30 5.84 21.51 -11.48
CA VAL A 30 5.44 20.11 -11.57
C VAL A 30 5.70 19.48 -12.95
N PRO A 31 5.46 20.16 -14.09
CA PRO A 31 5.79 19.61 -15.41
C PRO A 31 7.28 19.38 -15.63
N ILE A 32 8.14 20.19 -15.01
CA ILE A 32 9.59 20.03 -15.11
C ILE A 32 10.00 18.80 -14.31
N LEU A 33 9.52 18.69 -13.08
CA LEU A 33 9.77 17.54 -12.20
C LEU A 33 9.30 16.22 -12.84
N LEU A 34 8.10 16.17 -13.44
CA LEU A 34 7.61 14.99 -14.16
C LEU A 34 8.51 14.57 -15.34
N ARG A 35 9.12 15.53 -16.03
CA ARG A 35 10.10 15.23 -17.09
C ARG A 35 11.40 14.68 -16.50
N GLU A 36 11.87 15.26 -15.41
CA GLU A 36 13.10 14.84 -14.73
C GLU A 36 13.00 13.45 -14.09
N LEU A 37 11.81 12.97 -13.76
CA LEU A 37 11.58 11.56 -13.39
C LEU A 37 11.94 10.55 -14.50
N GLN A 38 12.19 11.01 -15.73
CA GLN A 38 12.72 10.19 -16.83
C GLN A 38 14.25 10.25 -16.94
N ALA A 39 14.94 11.05 -16.12
CA ALA A 39 16.37 11.23 -16.20
C ALA A 39 17.11 9.89 -15.97
N THR A 40 18.16 9.66 -16.77
CA THR A 40 19.04 8.51 -16.60
C THR A 40 20.10 8.75 -15.53
N ASP A 41 20.35 10.01 -15.18
CA ASP A 41 21.24 10.41 -14.11
C ASP A 41 20.56 10.16 -12.75
N PRO A 42 21.12 9.30 -11.88
CA PRO A 42 20.53 8.98 -10.58
C PRO A 42 20.36 10.19 -9.66
N GLU A 43 21.27 11.16 -9.68
CA GLU A 43 21.20 12.34 -8.81
C GLU A 43 20.07 13.27 -9.25
N VAL A 44 19.92 13.44 -10.56
CA VAL A 44 18.80 14.21 -11.14
C VAL A 44 17.46 13.52 -10.83
N TYR A 45 17.37 12.20 -11.01
CA TYR A 45 16.16 11.44 -10.68
C TYR A 45 15.80 11.55 -9.19
N LEU A 46 16.76 11.36 -8.29
CA LEU A 46 16.52 11.39 -6.84
C LEU A 46 16.11 12.80 -6.39
N THR A 47 16.81 13.83 -6.87
CA THR A 47 16.46 15.23 -6.58
C THR A 47 15.05 15.55 -7.05
N ALA A 48 14.71 15.15 -8.29
CA ALA A 48 13.37 15.35 -8.84
C ALA A 48 12.31 14.56 -8.07
N TYR A 49 12.60 13.32 -7.68
CA TYR A 49 11.69 12.49 -6.89
C TYR A 49 11.41 13.09 -5.51
N ASP A 50 12.44 13.53 -4.80
CA ASP A 50 12.31 14.13 -3.46
C ASP A 50 11.59 15.49 -3.51
N ALA A 51 11.92 16.32 -4.49
CA ALA A 51 11.24 17.59 -4.73
C ALA A 51 9.78 17.37 -5.11
N PHE A 52 9.51 16.45 -6.05
CA PHE A 52 8.17 16.13 -6.49
C PHE A 52 7.31 15.58 -5.35
N LEU A 53 7.84 14.64 -4.57
CA LEU A 53 7.19 14.12 -3.37
C LEU A 53 6.87 15.27 -2.39
N SER A 54 7.85 16.10 -2.05
CA SER A 54 7.67 17.19 -1.09
C SER A 54 6.63 18.22 -1.57
N ASN A 55 6.58 18.48 -2.88
CA ASN A 55 5.70 19.49 -3.46
C ASN A 55 4.26 19.00 -3.51
N ILE A 56 4.00 17.81 -4.05
CA ILE A 56 2.64 17.31 -4.25
C ILE A 56 2.10 16.51 -3.04
N TYR A 57 2.94 16.21 -2.06
CA TYR A 57 2.67 15.41 -0.87
C TYR A 57 3.44 15.98 0.34
N HIS A 58 2.94 17.05 0.95
CA HIS A 58 3.56 17.63 2.15
C HIS A 58 2.82 17.17 3.40
N GLN A 59 3.53 16.40 4.25
CA GLN A 59 2.99 15.84 5.50
C GLN A 59 1.67 15.08 5.30
N GLY A 60 1.51 14.42 4.16
CA GLY A 60 0.29 13.67 3.85
C GLY A 60 -0.76 14.49 3.11
N SER A 61 -0.68 15.82 3.02
CA SER A 61 -1.70 16.62 2.32
C SER A 61 -1.63 16.45 0.80
N ARG A 62 -2.80 16.44 0.13
CA ARG A 62 -2.93 16.36 -1.34
C ARG A 62 -3.56 17.62 -1.89
N TYR A 63 -3.20 17.97 -3.12
CA TYR A 63 -3.55 19.23 -3.76
C TYR A 63 -4.12 18.99 -5.17
N SER A 64 -4.61 20.05 -5.79
CA SER A 64 -5.11 20.01 -7.17
C SER A 64 -4.05 19.50 -8.17
N ALA A 65 -2.78 19.81 -7.96
CA ALA A 65 -1.67 19.27 -8.76
C ALA A 65 -1.48 17.76 -8.54
N SER A 66 -1.67 17.25 -7.32
CA SER A 66 -1.55 15.82 -6.99
C SER A 66 -2.52 14.98 -7.83
N VAL A 67 -3.78 15.43 -7.93
CA VAL A 67 -4.81 14.77 -8.76
C VAL A 67 -4.39 14.67 -10.22
N LYS A 68 -3.82 15.76 -10.77
CA LYS A 68 -3.41 15.84 -12.18
C LYS A 68 -2.12 15.11 -12.49
N ALA A 69 -1.26 14.91 -11.50
CA ALA A 69 0.01 14.21 -11.66
C ALA A 69 -0.14 12.68 -11.77
N VAL A 70 -1.11 12.08 -11.08
CA VAL A 70 -1.27 10.61 -11.01
C VAL A 70 -1.30 9.90 -12.38
N PRO A 71 -2.06 10.36 -13.39
CA PRO A 71 -2.06 9.71 -14.70
C PRO A 71 -0.68 9.69 -15.38
N PHE A 72 0.11 10.75 -15.22
CA PHE A 72 1.47 10.81 -15.77
C PHE A 72 2.42 9.88 -15.03
N LEU A 73 2.26 9.72 -13.71
CA LEU A 73 3.03 8.73 -12.94
C LEU A 73 2.74 7.30 -13.40
N TYR A 74 1.47 6.97 -13.68
CA TYR A 74 1.14 5.67 -14.29
C TYR A 74 1.71 5.51 -15.69
N ALA A 75 1.67 6.55 -16.53
CA ALA A 75 2.26 6.50 -17.86
C ALA A 75 3.79 6.30 -17.84
N LEU A 76 4.48 6.95 -16.90
CA LEU A 76 5.90 6.71 -16.63
C LEU A 76 6.14 5.28 -16.14
N LEU A 77 5.28 4.79 -15.25
CA LEU A 77 5.35 3.45 -14.69
C LEU A 77 5.13 2.34 -15.74
N ASP A 78 4.30 2.57 -16.75
CA ASP A 78 4.06 1.62 -17.85
C ASP A 78 5.25 1.50 -18.82
N ARG A 79 6.24 2.41 -18.76
CA ARG A 79 7.46 2.34 -19.58
C ARG A 79 8.53 1.47 -18.92
N GLN A 80 8.93 0.40 -19.60
CA GLN A 80 10.00 -0.49 -19.12
C GLN A 80 11.36 0.21 -18.94
N SER A 81 11.61 1.29 -19.70
CA SER A 81 12.83 2.09 -19.61
C SER A 81 12.91 2.95 -18.34
N THR A 82 11.77 3.21 -17.70
CA THR A 82 11.70 4.04 -16.48
C THR A 82 12.47 3.37 -15.37
N LYS A 83 13.37 4.12 -14.72
CA LYS A 83 14.13 3.64 -13.57
C LYS A 83 13.25 3.68 -12.33
N SER A 84 13.55 2.81 -11.37
CA SER A 84 12.89 2.81 -10.05
C SER A 84 11.35 2.78 -10.12
N ARG A 85 10.79 2.01 -11.07
CA ARG A 85 9.32 1.82 -11.25
C ARG A 85 8.59 1.49 -9.95
N GLN A 86 9.20 0.67 -9.09
CA GLN A 86 8.64 0.39 -7.77
C GLN A 86 8.46 1.64 -6.90
N SER A 87 9.39 2.60 -6.94
CA SER A 87 9.30 3.86 -6.17
C SER A 87 8.15 4.73 -6.70
N LEU A 88 7.95 4.78 -8.02
CA LEU A 88 6.81 5.49 -8.61
C LEU A 88 5.47 4.87 -8.20
N LEU A 89 5.36 3.53 -8.20
CA LEU A 89 4.13 2.88 -7.74
C LEU A 89 3.88 3.11 -6.25
N TYR A 90 4.93 3.06 -5.43
CA TYR A 90 4.85 3.38 -4.03
C TYR A 90 4.38 4.83 -3.82
N LEU A 91 4.94 5.79 -4.56
CA LEU A 91 4.53 7.19 -4.57
C LEU A 91 3.04 7.35 -4.94
N ILE A 92 2.57 6.71 -6.01
CA ILE A 92 1.15 6.74 -6.39
C ILE A 92 0.27 6.25 -5.23
N THR A 93 0.71 5.19 -4.54
CA THR A 93 -0.04 4.64 -3.40
C THR A 93 -0.07 5.64 -2.23
N SER A 94 1.06 6.26 -1.89
CA SER A 94 1.12 7.32 -0.86
C SER A 94 0.24 8.52 -1.21
N LEU A 95 0.21 8.93 -2.48
CA LEU A 95 -0.69 10.00 -2.94
C LEU A 95 -2.16 9.63 -2.76
N ALA A 96 -2.52 8.38 -3.02
CA ALA A 96 -3.88 7.91 -2.87
C ALA A 96 -4.36 7.98 -1.42
N VAL A 97 -3.55 7.53 -0.46
CA VAL A 97 -4.05 7.25 0.90
C VAL A 97 -3.46 8.15 1.98
N GLY A 98 -2.55 9.06 1.64
CA GLY A 98 -1.83 9.82 2.65
C GLY A 98 -0.68 8.99 3.24
N HIS A 99 -0.44 9.18 4.54
CA HIS A 99 0.53 8.37 5.27
C HIS A 99 0.04 6.93 5.35
N LEU A 100 0.68 6.03 4.58
CA LEU A 100 0.31 4.61 4.49
C LEU A 100 0.16 3.96 5.87
N ASP A 101 1.05 4.27 6.80
CA ASP A 101 1.04 3.77 8.18
C ASP A 101 -0.24 4.14 8.94
N SER A 102 -0.90 5.25 8.59
CA SER A 102 -2.17 5.64 9.21
C SER A 102 -3.32 4.71 8.82
N SER A 103 -3.20 4.03 7.69
CA SER A 103 -4.16 3.03 7.21
C SER A 103 -3.81 1.62 7.66
N VAL A 104 -2.65 1.37 8.28
CA VAL A 104 -2.25 0.05 8.75
C VAL A 104 -2.44 -0.03 10.27
N PRO A 105 -3.10 -1.06 10.82
CA PRO A 105 -3.65 -2.22 10.13
C PRO A 105 -5.09 -2.06 9.63
N ASN A 106 -5.74 -0.90 9.81
CA ASN A 106 -7.20 -0.75 9.69
C ASN A 106 -7.76 -0.70 8.25
N GLY A 107 -6.91 -0.70 7.24
CA GLY A 107 -7.30 -0.46 5.85
C GLY A 107 -7.86 0.94 5.62
N VAL A 108 -8.40 1.14 4.42
CA VAL A 108 -9.07 2.38 4.01
C VAL A 108 -10.58 2.19 4.15
N ASP A 109 -11.26 3.07 4.88
CA ASP A 109 -12.73 3.08 4.97
C ASP A 109 -13.29 4.16 4.03
N VAL A 110 -13.45 3.79 2.75
CA VAL A 110 -13.89 4.70 1.69
C VAL A 110 -15.30 5.26 1.99
N ALA A 111 -16.19 4.44 2.53
CA ALA A 111 -17.55 4.86 2.87
C ALA A 111 -17.58 5.88 4.02
N LYS A 112 -16.69 5.73 5.01
CA LYS A 112 -16.50 6.76 6.05
C LYS A 112 -15.94 8.05 5.46
N TRP A 113 -14.97 7.95 4.56
CA TRP A 113 -14.34 9.11 3.93
C TRP A 113 -15.36 9.90 3.08
N GLU A 114 -16.18 9.23 2.27
CA GLU A 114 -17.28 9.84 1.51
C GLU A 114 -18.25 10.59 2.43
N LYS A 115 -18.65 9.98 3.56
CA LYS A 115 -19.53 10.62 4.55
C LYS A 115 -18.88 11.85 5.18
N GLN A 116 -17.57 11.82 5.46
CA GLN A 116 -16.86 12.97 6.00
C GLN A 116 -16.88 14.14 5.03
N ILE A 117 -16.61 13.89 3.74
CA ILE A 117 -16.66 14.92 2.70
C ILE A 117 -18.06 15.51 2.59
N ALA A 118 -19.09 14.66 2.52
CA ALA A 118 -20.48 15.10 2.40
C ALA A 118 -20.97 15.95 3.59
N ASN A 119 -20.43 15.70 4.79
CA ASN A 119 -20.80 16.40 6.02
C ASN A 119 -19.93 17.63 6.33
N THR A 120 -18.89 17.89 5.54
CA THR A 120 -17.97 19.01 5.80
C THR A 120 -18.62 20.33 5.38
N GLN A 121 -18.87 21.21 6.36
CA GLN A 121 -19.48 22.52 6.15
C GLN A 121 -18.45 23.64 5.96
N GLU A 122 -17.20 23.43 6.40
CA GLU A 122 -16.10 24.39 6.30
C GLU A 122 -15.46 24.36 4.89
N PRO A 123 -15.46 25.46 4.12
CA PRO A 123 -15.00 25.45 2.72
C PRO A 123 -13.54 25.01 2.53
N SER A 124 -12.61 25.48 3.38
CA SER A 124 -11.19 25.17 3.25
C SER A 124 -10.83 23.73 3.65
N ALA A 125 -11.52 23.18 4.65
CA ALA A 125 -11.41 21.78 5.03
C ALA A 125 -12.03 20.87 3.95
N SER A 126 -13.15 21.32 3.35
CA SER A 126 -13.80 20.64 2.24
C SER A 126 -12.88 20.54 1.01
N GLU A 127 -12.13 21.60 0.68
CA GLU A 127 -11.19 21.60 -0.45
C GLU A 127 -10.05 20.58 -0.30
N HIS A 128 -9.41 20.50 0.86
CA HIS A 128 -8.34 19.51 1.08
C HIS A 128 -8.89 18.09 1.00
N SER A 129 -9.97 17.78 1.75
CA SER A 129 -10.59 16.46 1.70
C SER A 129 -11.08 16.09 0.29
N HIS A 130 -11.50 17.07 -0.51
CA HIS A 130 -11.85 16.87 -1.91
C HIS A 130 -10.66 16.45 -2.75
N TYR A 131 -9.52 17.14 -2.66
CA TYR A 131 -8.32 16.76 -3.44
C TYR A 131 -7.72 15.44 -2.99
N GLU A 132 -7.74 15.16 -1.68
CA GLU A 132 -7.32 13.87 -1.16
C GLU A 132 -8.14 12.72 -1.76
N PHE A 133 -9.46 12.84 -1.79
CA PHE A 133 -10.35 11.82 -2.36
C PHE A 133 -10.26 11.75 -3.88
N ALA A 134 -10.19 12.90 -4.56
CA ALA A 134 -9.99 12.93 -6.01
C ALA A 134 -8.65 12.31 -6.43
N THR A 135 -7.61 12.44 -5.61
CA THR A 135 -6.30 11.79 -5.83
C THR A 135 -6.42 10.28 -5.62
N TYR A 136 -7.14 9.84 -4.58
CA TYR A 136 -7.47 8.43 -4.37
C TYR A 136 -8.20 7.83 -5.59
N GLU A 137 -9.25 8.49 -6.08
CA GLU A 137 -9.99 8.03 -7.27
C GLU A 137 -9.13 8.05 -8.53
N ALA A 138 -8.21 9.01 -8.66
CA ALA A 138 -7.24 9.03 -9.76
C ALA A 138 -6.30 7.83 -9.72
N ALA A 139 -5.84 7.44 -8.53
CA ALA A 139 -5.03 6.25 -8.34
C ALA A 139 -5.84 4.96 -8.60
N GLU A 140 -7.08 4.91 -8.12
CA GLU A 140 -8.00 3.78 -8.28
C GLU A 140 -8.25 3.45 -9.76
N ARG A 141 -8.34 4.46 -10.63
CA ARG A 141 -8.48 4.26 -12.09
C ARG A 141 -7.31 3.49 -12.73
N GLY A 142 -6.14 3.49 -12.12
CA GLY A 142 -4.93 2.80 -12.60
C GLY A 142 -4.79 1.35 -12.13
N LEU A 143 -5.73 0.82 -11.34
CA LEU A 143 -5.58 -0.51 -10.70
C LEU A 143 -5.44 -1.68 -11.66
N SER A 144 -6.05 -1.60 -12.84
CA SER A 144 -5.85 -2.61 -13.89
C SER A 144 -4.38 -2.74 -14.30
N SER A 145 -3.61 -1.63 -14.30
CA SER A 145 -2.17 -1.66 -14.51
C SER A 145 -1.44 -2.25 -13.30
N VAL A 146 -1.87 -1.91 -12.08
CA VAL A 146 -1.28 -2.47 -10.84
C VAL A 146 -1.39 -3.99 -10.79
N ILE A 147 -2.54 -4.55 -11.18
CA ILE A 147 -2.73 -6.01 -11.24
C ILE A 147 -1.75 -6.65 -12.25
N ARG A 148 -1.50 -6.01 -13.40
CA ARG A 148 -0.50 -6.52 -14.38
C ARG A 148 0.91 -6.56 -13.80
N TYR A 149 1.26 -5.64 -12.90
CA TYR A 149 2.59 -5.62 -12.27
C TYR A 149 2.84 -6.76 -11.28
N LEU A 150 1.80 -7.51 -10.88
CA LEU A 150 1.96 -8.77 -10.15
C LEU A 150 2.63 -9.87 -10.99
N GLU A 151 2.72 -9.70 -12.31
CA GLU A 151 3.36 -10.64 -13.24
C GLU A 151 4.76 -10.20 -13.68
N GLU A 152 5.30 -9.10 -13.14
CA GLU A 152 6.63 -8.61 -13.47
C GLU A 152 7.73 -9.56 -12.96
N GLU A 153 8.86 -9.64 -13.67
CA GLU A 153 9.99 -10.50 -13.29
C GLU A 153 10.61 -10.07 -11.94
N SER A 154 10.59 -8.76 -11.65
CA SER A 154 11.14 -8.18 -10.42
C SER A 154 10.27 -8.52 -9.20
N PRO A 155 10.80 -9.26 -8.19
CA PRO A 155 10.09 -9.50 -6.94
C PRO A 155 9.73 -8.20 -6.20
N ALA A 156 10.60 -7.19 -6.27
CA ALA A 156 10.34 -5.87 -5.69
C ALA A 156 9.12 -5.20 -6.33
N MET A 157 8.95 -5.31 -7.65
CA MET A 157 7.79 -4.77 -8.33
C MET A 157 6.50 -5.52 -7.95
N ARG A 158 6.57 -6.86 -7.87
CA ARG A 158 5.42 -7.69 -7.43
C ARG A 158 5.01 -7.38 -5.99
N ALA A 159 5.96 -7.24 -5.07
CA ALA A 159 5.70 -6.83 -3.68
C ALA A 159 5.05 -5.45 -3.61
N THR A 160 5.59 -4.45 -4.30
CA THR A 160 5.02 -3.10 -4.32
C THR A 160 3.62 -3.08 -4.94
N ALA A 161 3.36 -3.87 -5.98
CA ALA A 161 2.03 -4.02 -6.56
C ALA A 161 1.05 -4.66 -5.59
N ALA A 162 1.45 -5.72 -4.89
CA ALA A 162 0.62 -6.33 -3.85
C ALA A 162 0.29 -5.35 -2.71
N HIS A 163 1.29 -4.58 -2.27
CA HIS A 163 1.12 -3.52 -1.28
C HIS A 163 0.14 -2.44 -1.75
N ALA A 164 0.27 -1.95 -2.98
CA ALA A 164 -0.63 -0.94 -3.54
C ALA A 164 -2.09 -1.39 -3.51
N LEU A 165 -2.36 -2.65 -3.90
CA LEU A 165 -3.72 -3.22 -3.93
C LEU A 165 -4.39 -3.29 -2.55
N ALA A 166 -3.63 -3.29 -1.46
CA ALA A 166 -4.15 -3.40 -0.10
C ALA A 166 -5.09 -2.25 0.29
N PHE A 167 -4.96 -1.09 -0.37
CA PHE A 167 -5.63 0.14 0.03
C PHE A 167 -6.86 0.49 -0.82
N PHE A 168 -7.30 -0.42 -1.72
CA PHE A 168 -8.42 -0.20 -2.63
C PHE A 168 -9.57 -1.20 -2.42
N PRO A 169 -10.33 -1.09 -1.31
CA PRO A 169 -11.37 -2.05 -0.94
C PRO A 169 -12.55 -2.14 -1.91
N ARG A 170 -12.82 -1.11 -2.72
CA ARG A 170 -13.83 -1.18 -3.79
C ARG A 170 -13.51 -2.24 -4.85
N HIS A 171 -12.23 -2.59 -4.99
CA HIS A 171 -11.73 -3.61 -5.90
C HIS A 171 -11.32 -4.92 -5.19
N SER A 172 -11.75 -5.10 -3.94
CA SER A 172 -11.31 -6.20 -3.06
C SER A 172 -11.44 -7.59 -3.68
N ASP A 173 -12.54 -7.91 -4.37
CA ASP A 173 -12.75 -9.24 -4.96
C ASP A 173 -11.72 -9.53 -6.08
N THR A 174 -11.54 -8.58 -7.02
CA THR A 174 -10.57 -8.71 -8.12
C THR A 174 -9.13 -8.73 -7.62
N SER A 175 -8.80 -7.83 -6.68
CA SER A 175 -7.48 -7.76 -6.06
C SER A 175 -7.16 -9.04 -5.28
N ALA A 176 -8.11 -9.57 -4.50
CA ALA A 176 -7.93 -10.82 -3.76
C ALA A 176 -7.64 -12.00 -4.69
N ALA A 177 -8.43 -12.14 -5.76
CA ALA A 177 -8.24 -13.21 -6.72
C ALA A 177 -6.84 -13.16 -7.36
N ALA A 178 -6.38 -11.97 -7.77
CA ALA A 178 -5.05 -11.79 -8.32
C ALA A 178 -3.93 -12.07 -7.30
N LEU A 179 -4.10 -11.57 -6.07
CA LEU A 179 -3.16 -11.77 -4.96
C LEU A 179 -3.03 -13.26 -4.58
N PHE A 180 -4.13 -13.99 -4.41
CA PHE A 180 -4.08 -15.43 -4.15
C PHE A 180 -3.51 -16.21 -5.33
N GLY A 181 -3.82 -15.81 -6.56
CA GLY A 181 -3.22 -16.39 -7.75
C GLY A 181 -1.70 -16.26 -7.76
N LEU A 182 -1.16 -15.09 -7.40
CA LEU A 182 0.29 -14.90 -7.24
C LEU A 182 0.84 -15.73 -6.07
N LEU A 183 0.17 -15.70 -4.91
CA LEU A 183 0.61 -16.40 -3.70
C LEU A 183 0.78 -17.91 -3.90
N SER A 184 -0.05 -18.55 -4.74
CA SER A 184 0.03 -19.99 -4.99
C SER A 184 1.28 -20.43 -5.76
N ARG A 185 1.99 -19.50 -6.42
CA ARG A 185 3.17 -19.79 -7.25
C ARG A 185 4.42 -19.01 -6.85
N GLU A 186 4.28 -17.96 -6.05
CA GLU A 186 5.38 -17.12 -5.62
C GLU A 186 6.33 -17.86 -4.66
N THR A 187 7.62 -17.71 -4.90
CA THR A 187 8.69 -18.33 -4.11
C THR A 187 9.42 -17.32 -3.23
N CYS A 188 9.37 -16.02 -3.54
CA CYS A 188 10.00 -14.98 -2.73
C CYS A 188 9.21 -14.73 -1.44
N SER A 189 9.83 -15.03 -0.31
CA SER A 189 9.30 -14.85 1.05
C SER A 189 8.74 -13.46 1.35
N VAL A 190 9.44 -12.41 0.91
CA VAL A 190 8.99 -11.02 1.11
C VAL A 190 7.72 -10.71 0.31
N VAL A 191 7.63 -11.19 -0.94
CA VAL A 191 6.43 -11.02 -1.77
C VAL A 191 5.25 -11.78 -1.15
N ARG A 192 5.45 -13.05 -0.78
CA ARG A 192 4.43 -13.87 -0.10
C ARG A 192 3.93 -13.20 1.18
N SER A 193 4.84 -12.66 1.99
CA SER A 193 4.56 -11.92 3.22
C SER A 193 3.74 -10.66 2.95
N THR A 194 4.08 -9.93 1.88
CA THR A 194 3.38 -8.71 1.50
C THR A 194 1.97 -9.03 1.03
N ILE A 195 1.78 -10.11 0.27
CA ILE A 195 0.46 -10.54 -0.21
C ILE A 195 -0.48 -10.84 0.95
N VAL A 196 -0.06 -11.63 1.95
CA VAL A 196 -0.95 -12.01 3.06
C VAL A 196 -1.35 -10.80 3.92
N LEU A 197 -0.43 -9.85 4.12
CA LEU A 197 -0.74 -8.57 4.79
C LEU A 197 -1.66 -7.69 3.94
N ALA A 198 -1.40 -7.59 2.64
CA ALA A 198 -2.23 -6.82 1.72
C ALA A 198 -3.68 -7.31 1.73
N ILE A 199 -3.89 -8.63 1.68
CA ILE A 199 -5.22 -9.24 1.79
C ILE A 199 -5.87 -8.91 3.13
N ALA A 200 -5.14 -9.00 4.24
CA ALA A 200 -5.70 -8.68 5.56
C ALA A 200 -6.14 -7.22 5.66
N ILE A 201 -5.31 -6.29 5.21
CA ILE A 201 -5.58 -4.84 5.21
C ILE A 201 -6.73 -4.50 4.26
N LEU A 202 -6.81 -5.17 3.11
CA LEU A 202 -7.87 -4.99 2.13
C LEU A 202 -9.25 -5.40 2.67
N PHE A 203 -9.30 -6.46 3.49
CA PHE A 203 -10.56 -7.02 4.00
C PHE A 203 -10.93 -6.56 5.40
N VAL A 204 -10.02 -6.02 6.21
CA VAL A 204 -10.40 -5.54 7.55
C VAL A 204 -11.51 -4.47 7.56
N PRO A 205 -11.62 -3.51 6.61
CA PRO A 205 -12.73 -2.55 6.60
C PRO A 205 -14.03 -3.13 6.00
N VAL A 206 -14.00 -4.32 5.40
CA VAL A 206 -15.17 -4.90 4.71
C VAL A 206 -16.22 -5.40 5.71
N ASN A 207 -17.45 -4.90 5.63
CA ASN A 207 -18.54 -5.27 6.56
C ASN A 207 -19.29 -6.56 6.19
N ASP A 208 -18.68 -7.44 5.40
CA ASP A 208 -19.22 -8.73 5.01
C ASP A 208 -18.53 -9.87 5.78
N TYR A 209 -19.24 -10.44 6.76
CA TYR A 209 -18.72 -11.53 7.59
C TYR A 209 -18.42 -12.81 6.81
N SER A 210 -19.19 -13.12 5.77
CA SER A 210 -18.98 -14.32 4.96
C SER A 210 -17.69 -14.19 4.15
N LYS A 211 -17.50 -13.04 3.49
CA LYS A 211 -16.24 -12.74 2.79
C LYS A 211 -15.04 -12.77 3.73
N LYS A 212 -15.11 -12.08 4.87
CA LYS A 212 -14.03 -12.11 5.88
C LYS A 212 -13.72 -13.53 6.36
N SER A 213 -14.74 -14.33 6.65
CA SER A 213 -14.56 -15.72 7.10
C SER A 213 -13.87 -16.59 6.04
N ASN A 214 -14.24 -16.43 4.77
CA ASN A 214 -13.60 -17.14 3.66
C ASN A 214 -12.11 -16.79 3.55
N ILE A 215 -11.77 -15.49 3.59
CA ILE A 215 -10.39 -15.00 3.55
C ILE A 215 -9.58 -15.57 4.72
N ILE A 216 -10.13 -15.55 5.94
CA ILE A 216 -9.48 -16.13 7.12
C ILE A 216 -9.19 -17.62 6.92
N GLN A 217 -10.15 -18.38 6.37
CA GLN A 217 -9.97 -19.81 6.11
C GLN A 217 -8.86 -20.07 5.08
N GLN A 218 -8.82 -19.28 4.00
CA GLN A 218 -7.78 -19.39 2.97
C GLN A 218 -6.38 -19.09 3.55
N LEU A 219 -6.24 -17.98 4.28
CA LEU A 219 -4.96 -17.60 4.91
C LEU A 219 -4.47 -18.64 5.94
N ARG A 220 -5.38 -19.25 6.71
CA ARG A 220 -5.05 -20.37 7.61
C ARG A 220 -4.53 -21.58 6.86
N GLY A 221 -5.05 -21.86 5.67
CA GLY A 221 -4.53 -22.93 4.80
C GLY A 221 -3.07 -22.71 4.41
N TYR A 222 -2.70 -21.46 4.11
CA TYR A 222 -1.31 -21.10 3.81
C TYR A 222 -0.39 -21.12 5.05
N ASP A 223 -0.84 -20.63 6.22
CA ASP A 223 -0.09 -20.71 7.48
C ASP A 223 0.20 -22.18 7.87
N ALA A 224 -0.78 -23.07 7.70
CA ALA A 224 -0.63 -24.49 7.98
C ALA A 224 0.30 -25.21 6.97
N ALA A 225 0.20 -24.87 5.68
CA ALA A 225 1.04 -25.47 4.64
C ALA A 225 2.51 -24.99 4.70
N GLY A 226 2.74 -23.77 5.20
CA GLY A 226 4.07 -23.19 5.39
C GLY A 226 4.94 -23.91 6.42
N GLY A 227 4.37 -24.76 7.28
CA GLY A 227 5.11 -25.59 8.23
C GLY A 227 5.68 -26.90 7.66
N GLY A 228 5.48 -27.19 6.36
CA GLY A 228 5.59 -28.54 5.82
C GLY A 228 6.84 -28.91 5.00
N VAL A 229 7.47 -28.02 4.22
CA VAL A 229 8.54 -28.45 3.30
C VAL A 229 9.54 -27.31 3.01
N GLY A 230 10.80 -27.51 3.43
CA GLY A 230 11.97 -26.65 3.09
C GLY A 230 12.04 -25.36 3.90
N VAL A 231 13.24 -25.02 4.41
CA VAL A 231 13.62 -23.85 5.24
C VAL A 231 12.43 -22.96 5.63
N ALA A 232 11.97 -23.08 6.88
CA ALA A 232 10.84 -22.30 7.39
C ALA A 232 10.97 -20.83 6.97
N ASP A 233 10.00 -20.37 6.18
CA ASP A 233 9.90 -18.97 5.78
C ASP A 233 9.37 -18.18 6.98
N ASP A 234 10.28 -17.83 7.89
CA ASP A 234 9.94 -17.25 9.19
C ASP A 234 9.21 -15.91 9.03
N ILE A 235 9.62 -15.08 8.05
CA ILE A 235 8.94 -13.82 7.73
C ILE A 235 7.53 -14.05 7.20
N PHE A 236 7.32 -15.06 6.35
CA PHE A 236 5.98 -15.41 5.87
C PHE A 236 5.08 -15.95 6.99
N THR A 237 5.61 -16.83 7.83
CA THR A 237 4.88 -17.45 8.93
C THR A 237 4.50 -16.41 9.99
N TRP A 238 5.41 -15.46 10.26
CA TRP A 238 5.12 -14.30 11.09
C TRP A 238 4.07 -13.38 10.46
N SER A 239 4.19 -13.09 9.16
CA SER A 239 3.24 -12.24 8.42
C SER A 239 1.83 -12.86 8.35
N CYS A 240 1.71 -14.18 8.25
CA CYS A 240 0.44 -14.89 8.39
C CYS A 240 -0.20 -14.66 9.76
N ALA A 241 0.59 -14.73 10.84
CA ALA A 241 0.09 -14.46 12.19
C ALA A 241 -0.35 -13.00 12.36
N ILE A 242 0.38 -12.04 11.79
CA ILE A 242 -0.04 -10.63 11.75
C ILE A 242 -1.35 -10.48 10.98
N ALA A 243 -1.42 -10.97 9.74
CA ALA A 243 -2.60 -10.92 8.88
C ALA A 243 -3.86 -11.50 9.53
N LEU A 244 -3.73 -12.69 10.14
CA LEU A 244 -4.84 -13.34 10.84
C LEU A 244 -5.25 -12.59 12.12
N THR A 245 -4.30 -11.96 12.82
CA THR A 245 -4.59 -11.10 13.99
C THR A 245 -5.34 -9.82 13.59
N ILE A 246 -5.07 -9.28 12.39
CA ILE A 246 -5.80 -8.12 11.83
C ILE A 246 -7.27 -8.47 11.53
N LEU A 247 -7.53 -9.64 10.95
CA LEU A 247 -8.84 -9.99 10.38
C LEU A 247 -9.89 -10.54 11.35
N GLY A 248 -9.50 -11.27 12.40
CA GLY A 248 -10.46 -12.13 13.09
C GLY A 248 -9.96 -12.70 14.41
N PRO A 249 -10.81 -13.43 15.15
CA PRO A 249 -10.77 -13.42 16.61
C PRO A 249 -9.40 -13.80 17.15
N VAL A 250 -8.99 -13.02 18.14
CA VAL A 250 -7.66 -13.03 18.74
C VAL A 250 -7.34 -14.43 19.28
N GLN A 251 -6.51 -15.17 18.56
CA GLN A 251 -5.98 -16.46 19.01
C GLN A 251 -4.66 -16.23 19.76
N LYS A 252 -4.52 -16.90 20.90
CA LYS A 252 -3.36 -16.72 21.78
C LYS A 252 -2.05 -17.08 21.09
N GLU A 253 -2.01 -18.13 20.27
CA GLU A 253 -0.79 -18.52 19.55
C GLU A 253 -0.36 -17.46 18.53
N LEU A 254 -1.32 -16.93 17.76
CA LEU A 254 -1.04 -15.89 16.75
C LEU A 254 -0.51 -14.61 17.40
N VAL A 255 -1.13 -14.19 18.51
CA VAL A 255 -0.67 -13.04 19.31
C VAL A 255 0.72 -13.29 19.89
N ALA A 256 1.00 -14.50 20.37
CA ALA A 256 2.32 -14.83 20.91
C ALA A 256 3.39 -14.76 19.80
N ARG A 257 3.10 -15.30 18.61
CA ARG A 257 4.00 -15.22 17.45
C ARG A 257 4.25 -13.77 17.00
N ALA A 258 3.19 -12.98 16.88
CA ALA A 258 3.30 -11.55 16.56
C ALA A 258 4.12 -10.79 17.61
N ARG A 259 3.90 -11.07 18.90
CA ARG A 259 4.60 -10.43 20.04
C ARG A 259 6.08 -10.76 20.09
N ARG A 260 6.51 -11.93 19.59
CA ARG A 260 7.91 -12.34 19.62
C ARG A 260 8.84 -11.32 18.95
N ALA A 261 8.37 -10.66 17.89
CA ALA A 261 9.08 -9.57 17.22
C ALA A 261 9.33 -8.34 18.12
N LEU A 262 8.65 -8.20 19.26
CA LEU A 262 8.87 -7.11 20.22
C LEU A 262 9.83 -7.48 21.35
N THR A 263 10.10 -8.77 21.56
CA THR A 263 10.76 -9.28 22.78
C THR A 263 12.00 -10.11 22.52
N ASP A 264 12.20 -10.60 21.29
CA ASP A 264 13.28 -11.51 20.90
C ASP A 264 14.10 -10.88 19.75
N GLU A 265 15.26 -10.33 20.10
CA GLU A 265 16.18 -9.66 19.17
C GLU A 265 16.72 -10.61 18.09
N THR A 266 16.99 -11.87 18.47
CA THR A 266 17.51 -12.88 17.54
C THR A 266 16.44 -13.21 16.52
N TYR A 267 15.21 -13.43 16.98
CA TYR A 267 14.08 -13.68 16.08
C TYR A 267 13.84 -12.54 15.10
N VAL A 268 13.87 -11.27 15.54
CA VAL A 268 13.71 -10.14 14.61
C VAL A 268 14.83 -10.11 13.58
N SER A 269 16.07 -10.33 14.00
CA SER A 269 17.22 -10.39 13.09
C SER A 269 17.07 -11.49 12.03
N GLU A 270 16.51 -12.64 12.41
CA GLU A 270 16.18 -13.75 11.50
C GLU A 270 15.08 -13.37 10.49
N LEU A 271 14.02 -12.69 10.95
CA LEU A 271 12.96 -12.18 10.05
C LEU A 271 13.51 -11.17 9.05
N GLU A 272 14.37 -10.27 9.51
CA GLU A 272 14.95 -9.19 8.70
C GLU A 272 16.06 -9.69 7.76
N ALA A 273 16.62 -10.88 7.98
CA ALA A 273 17.65 -11.45 7.10
C ALA A 273 17.18 -11.62 5.64
N SER A 274 15.87 -11.76 5.42
CA SER A 274 15.26 -11.85 4.09
C SER A 274 14.95 -10.49 3.45
N ILE A 275 15.10 -9.39 4.21
CA ILE A 275 14.86 -8.02 3.77
C ILE A 275 16.22 -7.42 3.38
N THR A 276 16.40 -7.13 2.09
CA THR A 276 17.66 -6.57 1.58
C THR A 276 17.46 -5.17 1.03
N ARG A 277 18.55 -4.47 0.72
CA ARG A 277 18.48 -3.15 0.05
C ARG A 277 17.75 -3.21 -1.29
N GLU A 278 17.82 -4.34 -1.99
CA GLU A 278 17.19 -4.57 -3.29
C GLU A 278 15.77 -5.14 -3.15
N MET A 279 15.50 -5.81 -2.03
CA MET A 279 14.22 -6.44 -1.69
C MET A 279 13.67 -5.86 -0.38
N TRP A 280 13.05 -4.70 -0.50
CA TRP A 280 12.42 -4.01 0.62
C TRP A 280 11.05 -4.63 0.95
N PHE A 281 10.62 -4.57 2.23
CA PHE A 281 9.32 -5.08 2.67
C PHE A 281 8.32 -3.93 2.85
N PRO A 282 7.29 -3.81 1.98
CA PRO A 282 6.51 -2.58 1.91
C PRO A 282 5.75 -2.15 3.16
N PHE A 283 5.34 -3.10 3.99
CA PHE A 283 4.60 -2.84 5.23
C PHE A 283 5.49 -2.57 6.46
N ALA A 284 6.82 -2.50 6.27
CA ALA A 284 7.79 -2.29 7.35
C ALA A 284 8.71 -1.10 7.07
N LEU A 285 8.13 0.03 6.62
CA LEU A 285 8.86 1.28 6.35
C LEU A 285 9.63 1.80 7.56
N CYS A 286 9.07 1.64 8.76
CA CYS A 286 9.77 1.95 10.01
C CYS A 286 10.59 0.74 10.47
N ASP A 287 9.92 -0.37 10.82
CA ASP A 287 10.49 -1.69 11.09
C ASP A 287 9.35 -2.72 11.31
N LEU A 288 9.70 -4.01 11.43
CA LEU A 288 8.73 -5.08 11.73
C LEU A 288 8.10 -4.94 13.13
N ARG A 289 8.79 -4.27 14.06
CA ARG A 289 8.35 -4.13 15.46
C ARG A 289 7.20 -3.16 15.58
N GLN A 290 7.27 -2.04 14.89
CA GLN A 290 6.25 -1.01 14.87
C GLN A 290 4.97 -1.59 14.27
N LEU A 291 5.06 -2.41 13.21
CA LEU A 291 3.92 -3.14 12.67
C LEU A 291 3.31 -4.09 13.72
N ALA A 292 4.13 -4.93 14.37
CA ALA A 292 3.65 -5.82 15.44
C ALA A 292 2.98 -5.04 16.58
N LYS A 293 3.59 -3.94 17.02
CA LYS A 293 3.09 -3.09 18.09
C LYS A 293 1.71 -2.54 17.76
N THR A 294 1.55 -1.89 16.61
CA THR A 294 0.26 -1.30 16.19
C THR A 294 -0.84 -2.35 16.10
N VAL A 295 -0.52 -3.54 15.56
CA VAL A 295 -1.48 -4.66 15.44
C VAL A 295 -1.90 -5.18 16.82
N LEU A 296 -0.96 -5.35 17.74
CA LEU A 296 -1.21 -5.86 19.08
C LEU A 296 -1.93 -4.86 19.99
N GLU A 297 -1.68 -3.56 19.84
CA GLU A 297 -2.43 -2.51 20.54
C GLU A 297 -3.89 -2.50 20.08
N LYS A 298 -4.12 -2.64 18.77
CA LYS A 298 -5.46 -2.77 18.21
C LYS A 298 -6.18 -4.04 18.72
N SER A 299 -5.51 -5.19 18.70
CA SER A 299 -6.13 -6.46 19.13
C SER A 299 -6.56 -6.43 20.60
N LYS A 300 -5.78 -5.77 21.46
CA LYS A 300 -6.15 -5.54 22.87
C LYS A 300 -7.43 -4.69 23.00
N SER A 301 -7.52 -3.59 22.25
CA SER A 301 -8.70 -2.69 22.29
C SER A 301 -10.01 -3.41 21.92
N LEU A 302 -9.95 -4.34 20.96
CA LEU A 302 -11.08 -5.16 20.54
C LEU A 302 -11.48 -6.20 21.60
N SER A 303 -10.51 -6.77 22.33
CA SER A 303 -10.79 -7.72 23.42
C SER A 303 -11.47 -7.05 24.62
N THR A 304 -11.06 -5.83 24.98
CA THR A 304 -11.66 -5.09 26.10
C THR A 304 -13.08 -4.62 25.80
N THR A 305 -13.35 -4.19 24.56
CA THR A 305 -14.69 -3.76 24.13
C THR A 305 -15.68 -4.92 24.06
N ALA A 306 -15.25 -6.10 23.59
CA ALA A 306 -16.08 -7.31 23.60
C ALA A 306 -16.43 -7.81 25.02
N SER A 307 -15.58 -7.54 26.02
CA SER A 307 -15.87 -7.86 27.43
C SER A 307 -16.83 -6.88 28.14
N LEU A 308 -17.10 -5.72 27.53
CA LEU A 308 -17.92 -4.64 28.11
C LEU A 308 -19.34 -4.55 27.52
N THR A 309 -19.66 -5.31 26.47
CA THR A 309 -21.05 -5.46 26.00
C THR A 309 -21.79 -6.44 26.92
N PRO A 310 -22.79 -6.00 27.70
CA PRO A 310 -23.61 -6.93 28.46
C PRO A 310 -24.40 -7.77 27.45
N SER A 311 -24.37 -9.09 27.61
CA SER A 311 -25.30 -9.99 26.94
C SER A 311 -26.72 -9.61 27.36
N GLY A 312 -27.39 -8.86 26.47
CA GLY A 312 -28.82 -8.54 26.53
C GLY A 312 -29.63 -9.49 25.67
#